data_AF-A0A2P5YL76-F1
#
_entry.id   AF-A0A2P5YL76-F1
#
_cell.length_a   1.000
_cell.length_b   1.000
_cell.length_c   1.000
_cell.angle_alpha   90.00
_cell.angle_beta   90.00
_cell.angle_gamma   90.00
#
_symmetry.space_group_name_H-M   'P 1'
#
loop_
_entity.id
_entity.type
_entity.pdbx_description
1 polymer ?
#
loop_
_entity_poly.entity_id
_entity_poly.type
_entity_poly.pdbx_seq_one_letter_code
_entity_poly.pdbx_strand_id
1 'polypeptide(L)'
;MHKRRAKASSKKNGSHRRRMRTTQQSNPAKGCYSNPVGYHVQHRQGSRRRSLARLNAEMEEIRKEQKSIKEGQRQVRKRMEAIGEECEQLSKVIRQRAVTQIRLAIMFNIVKAREEEVWRNVQIKGTTMAPFSKIVELADLRELTITCSSEPFPDAANCGHLKVIDDRRVPWDFEYRVKNRNRRVLSGKDWGKFITTNKVQAGHKVTIERLSQTEYKIEVSRT
;
A
#
# COMPACT_ATOMS: atom_id res chain seq x y z
N MET A 1 -4.89 14.48 -15.79
CA MET A 1 -5.55 15.66 -16.40
C MET A 1 -6.19 16.49 -15.29
N HIS A 2 -5.68 17.69 -14.96
CA HIS A 2 -6.49 18.76 -14.36
C HIS A 2 -5.78 20.11 -14.63
N LYS A 3 -6.48 20.99 -15.35
CA LYS A 3 -6.01 22.31 -15.77
C LYS A 3 -6.49 23.38 -14.77
N ARG A 4 -5.51 24.18 -14.32
CA ARG A 4 -5.47 25.65 -14.25
C ARG A 4 -6.62 26.43 -13.56
N ARG A 5 -6.24 27.30 -12.62
CA ARG A 5 -6.34 28.77 -12.76
C ARG A 5 -5.66 29.48 -11.58
N ALA A 6 -4.57 30.21 -11.84
CA ALA A 6 -4.09 31.28 -10.97
C ALA A 6 -4.34 32.62 -11.69
N LYS A 7 -5.04 33.53 -11.02
CA LYS A 7 -5.43 34.85 -11.54
C LYS A 7 -4.23 35.79 -11.52
N ALA A 8 -3.92 36.40 -12.66
CA ALA A 8 -3.00 37.52 -12.78
C ALA A 8 -3.71 38.82 -12.33
N SER A 9 -3.11 39.53 -11.39
CA SER A 9 -3.51 40.88 -10.99
C SER A 9 -2.60 41.89 -11.67
N SER A 10 -3.17 42.58 -12.65
CA SER A 10 -2.57 43.65 -13.45
C SER A 10 -2.64 44.97 -12.67
N LYS A 11 -1.49 45.50 -12.23
CA LYS A 11 -1.39 46.89 -11.74
C LYS A 11 -1.07 47.80 -12.93
N LYS A 12 -2.05 48.61 -13.32
CA LYS A 12 -1.92 49.69 -14.31
C LYS A 12 -1.09 50.84 -13.72
N ASN A 13 0.04 51.17 -14.34
CA ASN A 13 0.80 52.38 -14.05
C ASN A 13 0.24 53.54 -14.90
N GLY A 14 -0.44 54.48 -14.25
CA GLY A 14 -0.93 55.71 -14.86
C GLY A 14 0.22 56.68 -15.13
N SER A 15 0.50 56.88 -16.41
CA SER A 15 1.40 57.92 -16.93
C SER A 15 0.60 59.22 -17.03
N HIS A 16 0.94 60.27 -16.29
CA HIS A 16 0.37 61.61 -16.48
C HIS A 16 1.48 62.65 -16.68
N ARG A 17 1.46 63.15 -17.91
CA ARG A 17 2.39 64.06 -18.57
C ARG A 17 2.08 65.49 -18.13
N ARG A 18 3.06 66.19 -17.54
CA ARG A 18 2.99 67.64 -17.28
C ARG A 18 2.78 68.39 -18.61
N ARG A 19 1.73 69.22 -18.67
CA ARG A 19 1.55 70.23 -19.73
C ARG A 19 1.62 71.61 -19.07
N MET A 20 2.64 72.38 -19.47
CA MET A 20 2.84 73.78 -19.10
C MET A 20 1.68 74.64 -19.61
N ARG A 21 1.23 75.62 -18.80
CA ARG A 21 0.38 76.73 -19.23
C ARG A 21 1.06 78.03 -18.78
N THR A 22 1.32 78.89 -19.76
CA THR A 22 1.93 80.22 -19.64
C THR A 22 0.88 81.32 -19.45
N THR A 23 1.33 82.43 -18.83
CA THR A 23 0.72 83.79 -18.80
C THR A 23 -0.48 83.95 -17.83
N GLN A 24 -0.64 85.00 -17.01
CA GLN A 24 -0.27 86.42 -17.14
C GLN A 24 0.14 87.06 -15.80
N GLN A 25 0.93 88.12 -15.94
CA GLN A 25 1.34 89.10 -14.93
C GLN A 25 0.16 89.85 -14.32
N SER A 26 0.25 90.09 -13.00
CA SER A 26 -0.34 91.25 -12.34
C SER A 26 0.63 91.74 -11.27
N ASN A 27 1.14 92.96 -11.44
CA ASN A 27 1.94 93.67 -10.44
C ASN A 27 1.08 94.03 -9.22
N PRO A 28 1.71 94.15 -8.05
CA PRO A 28 1.50 95.40 -7.32
C PRO A 28 2.79 96.04 -6.79
N ALA A 29 2.78 97.36 -6.90
CA ALA A 29 3.36 98.39 -6.04
C ALA A 29 4.74 98.15 -5.39
N LYS A 30 5.66 99.05 -5.75
CA LYS A 30 6.92 99.34 -5.06
C LYS A 30 6.65 99.80 -3.62
N GLY A 31 7.30 99.15 -2.66
CA GLY A 31 7.54 99.65 -1.31
C GLY A 31 9.03 99.51 -1.01
N CYS A 32 9.72 100.64 -0.86
CA CYS A 32 11.13 100.71 -0.51
C CYS A 32 11.34 100.29 0.95
N TYR A 33 12.17 99.28 1.21
CA TYR A 33 13.03 99.26 2.41
C TYR A 33 14.30 98.43 2.14
N SER A 34 15.40 99.04 2.57
CA SER A 34 16.80 98.63 2.73
C SER A 34 17.19 97.15 2.65
N ASN A 35 18.31 96.90 1.97
CA ASN A 35 19.06 95.64 1.92
C ASN A 35 19.48 95.07 3.29
N PRO A 36 19.71 93.75 3.36
CA PRO A 36 21.10 93.25 3.29
C PRO A 36 21.28 92.25 2.14
N VAL A 37 22.17 92.59 1.20
CA VAL A 37 22.47 91.85 -0.03
C VAL A 37 23.43 90.70 0.25
N GLY A 38 23.13 89.53 -0.34
CA GLY A 38 24.15 88.61 -0.86
C GLY A 38 24.43 87.35 -0.04
N TYR A 39 24.85 87.47 1.22
CA TYR A 39 25.56 86.38 1.89
C TYR A 39 24.66 85.23 2.40
N HIS A 40 23.49 85.51 3.00
CA HIS A 40 22.63 84.47 3.55
C HIS A 40 21.86 83.64 2.49
N VAL A 41 21.51 84.24 1.36
CA VAL A 41 20.79 83.55 0.27
C VAL A 41 21.74 82.60 -0.48
N GLN A 42 23.00 83.01 -0.71
CA GLN A 42 24.03 82.18 -1.33
C GLN A 42 24.41 80.98 -0.45
N HIS A 43 24.56 81.16 0.86
CA HIS A 43 24.90 80.05 1.78
C HIS A 43 23.78 78.99 1.86
N ARG A 44 22.51 79.42 1.82
CA ARG A 44 21.33 78.53 1.80
C ARG A 44 21.14 77.81 0.46
N GLN A 45 21.54 78.43 -0.65
CA GLN A 45 21.57 77.77 -1.97
C GLN A 45 22.73 76.78 -2.10
N GLY A 46 23.92 77.13 -1.59
CA GLY A 46 25.07 76.23 -1.53
C GLY A 46 24.82 74.99 -0.66
N SER A 47 24.17 75.16 0.50
CA SER A 47 23.75 74.04 1.36
C SER A 47 22.77 73.09 0.65
N ARG A 48 21.75 73.63 -0.03
CA ARG A 48 20.81 72.82 -0.83
C ARG A 48 21.48 72.07 -1.99
N ARG A 49 22.43 72.70 -2.69
CA ARG A 49 23.18 72.05 -3.77
C ARG A 49 24.03 70.88 -3.24
N ARG A 50 24.67 71.04 -2.08
CA ARG A 50 25.43 69.95 -1.43
C ARG A 50 24.53 68.80 -0.98
N SER A 51 23.37 69.11 -0.41
CA SER A 51 22.38 68.09 -0.02
C SER A 51 21.85 67.32 -1.24
N LEU A 52 21.54 68.01 -2.34
CA LEU A 52 21.10 67.37 -3.58
C LEU A 52 22.20 66.51 -4.22
N ALA A 53 23.46 66.94 -4.16
CA ALA A 53 24.59 66.15 -4.63
C ALA A 53 24.76 64.84 -3.82
N ARG A 54 24.62 64.90 -2.49
CA ARG A 54 24.66 63.71 -1.62
C ARG A 54 23.53 62.74 -1.93
N LEU A 55 22.29 63.24 -2.05
CA LEU A 55 21.13 62.42 -2.41
C LEU A 55 21.30 61.75 -3.78
N ASN A 56 21.85 62.46 -4.76
CA ASN A 56 22.10 61.88 -6.08
C ASN A 56 23.17 60.78 -6.03
N ALA A 57 24.21 60.94 -5.22
CA ALA A 57 25.22 59.89 -5.02
C ALA A 57 24.63 58.66 -4.33
N GLU A 58 23.85 58.85 -3.26
CA GLU A 58 23.15 57.76 -2.57
C GLU A 58 22.17 57.03 -3.50
N MET A 59 21.41 57.77 -4.32
CA MET A 59 20.51 57.15 -5.30
C MET A 59 21.25 56.31 -6.34
N GLU A 60 22.44 56.72 -6.75
CA GLU A 60 23.23 55.93 -7.70
C GLU A 60 23.81 54.67 -7.06
N GLU A 61 24.25 54.74 -5.79
CA GLU A 61 24.66 53.54 -5.04
C GLU A 61 23.49 52.58 -4.82
N ILE A 62 22.32 53.07 -4.39
CA ILE A 62 21.10 52.25 -4.29
C ILE A 62 20.76 51.61 -5.64
N ARG A 63 20.92 52.35 -6.75
CA ARG A 63 20.66 51.83 -8.10
C ARG A 63 21.60 50.68 -8.45
N LYS A 64 22.88 50.76 -8.07
CA LYS A 64 23.86 49.67 -8.26
C LYS A 64 23.53 48.47 -7.39
N GLU A 65 23.23 48.68 -6.11
CA GLU A 65 22.81 47.62 -5.19
C GLU A 65 21.56 46.89 -5.70
N GLN A 66 20.54 47.64 -6.13
CA GLN A 66 19.32 47.07 -6.70
C GLN A 66 19.57 46.23 -7.96
N LYS A 67 20.54 46.61 -8.81
CA LYS A 67 20.96 45.79 -9.95
C LYS A 67 21.63 44.49 -9.48
N SER A 68 22.55 44.58 -8.51
CA SER A 68 23.23 43.42 -7.94
C SER A 68 22.24 42.44 -7.29
N ILE A 69 21.27 42.96 -6.51
CA ILE A 69 20.20 42.17 -5.88
C ILE A 69 19.36 41.45 -6.94
N LYS A 70 18.95 42.14 -8.00
CA LYS A 70 18.15 41.53 -9.08
C LYS A 70 18.92 40.41 -9.78
N GLU A 71 20.21 40.61 -10.01
CA GLU A 71 21.05 39.59 -10.61
C GLU A 71 21.26 38.38 -9.68
N GLY A 72 21.50 38.62 -8.39
CA GLY A 72 21.54 37.56 -7.37
C GLY A 72 20.24 36.77 -7.31
N GLN A 73 19.08 37.43 -7.30
CA GLN A 73 17.77 36.78 -7.35
C GLN A 73 17.58 35.93 -8.62
N ARG A 74 18.07 36.40 -9.77
CA ARG A 74 18.03 35.63 -11.02
C ARG A 74 18.87 34.37 -10.92
N GLN A 75 20.07 34.46 -10.34
CA GLN A 75 20.95 33.30 -10.16
C GLN A 75 20.36 32.28 -9.17
N VAL A 76 19.81 32.75 -8.05
CA VAL A 76 19.11 31.88 -7.08
C VAL A 76 17.96 31.15 -7.74
N ARG A 77 17.14 31.85 -8.55
CA ARG A 77 16.03 31.22 -9.28
C ARG A 77 16.51 30.10 -10.21
N LYS A 78 17.56 30.34 -11.00
CA LYS A 78 18.13 29.33 -11.89
C LYS A 78 18.63 28.10 -11.14
N ARG A 79 19.31 28.30 -10.00
CA ARG A 79 19.77 27.18 -9.15
C ARG A 79 18.60 26.41 -8.55
N MET A 80 17.55 27.11 -8.13
CA MET A 80 16.34 26.49 -7.59
C MET A 80 15.62 25.63 -8.65
N GLU A 81 15.56 26.11 -9.90
CA GLU A 81 14.99 25.35 -11.02
C GLU A 81 15.81 24.09 -11.30
N ALA A 82 17.15 24.19 -11.36
CA ALA A 82 18.02 23.03 -11.55
C ALA A 82 17.88 21.99 -10.42
N ILE A 83 17.86 22.44 -9.16
CA ILE A 83 17.61 21.55 -8.01
C ILE A 83 16.23 20.89 -8.12
N GLY A 84 15.21 21.64 -8.55
CA GLY A 84 13.87 21.10 -8.77
C GLY A 84 13.85 19.97 -9.80
N GLU A 85 14.57 20.14 -10.91
CA GLU A 85 14.71 19.10 -11.95
C GLU A 85 15.43 17.86 -11.42
N GLU A 86 16.53 18.03 -10.69
CA GLU A 86 17.27 16.93 -10.05
C GLU A 86 16.40 16.17 -9.03
N CYS A 87 15.64 16.88 -8.19
CA CYS A 87 14.70 16.28 -7.26
C CYS A 87 13.60 15.47 -7.97
N GLU A 88 13.09 15.95 -9.11
CA GLU A 88 12.10 15.22 -9.89
C GLU A 88 12.68 13.91 -10.45
N GLN A 89 13.91 13.95 -10.95
CA GLN A 89 14.63 12.76 -11.42
C GLN A 89 14.86 11.78 -10.28
N LEU A 90 15.34 12.23 -9.13
CA LEU A 90 15.55 11.39 -7.95
C LEU A 90 14.24 10.73 -7.48
N SER A 91 13.13 11.47 -7.50
CA SER A 91 11.80 10.94 -7.17
C SER A 91 11.37 9.81 -8.11
N LYS A 92 11.73 9.86 -9.40
CA LYS A 92 11.47 8.77 -10.36
C LYS A 92 12.26 7.52 -9.99
N VAL A 93 13.54 7.66 -9.65
CA VAL A 93 14.41 6.54 -9.23
C VAL A 93 13.89 5.89 -7.94
N ILE A 94 13.53 6.68 -6.93
CA ILE A 94 12.99 6.16 -5.66
C ILE A 94 11.71 5.35 -5.91
N ARG A 95 10.80 5.85 -6.75
CA ARG A 95 9.58 5.14 -7.12
C ARG A 95 9.87 3.83 -7.84
N GLN A 96 10.78 3.83 -8.81
CA GLN A 96 11.18 2.60 -9.52
C GLN A 96 11.80 1.57 -8.57
N ARG A 97 12.63 2.01 -7.63
CA ARG A 97 13.21 1.14 -6.60
C ARG A 97 12.12 0.51 -5.73
N ALA A 98 11.15 1.29 -5.27
CA ALA A 98 10.03 0.79 -4.47
C ALA A 98 9.21 -0.27 -5.24
N VAL A 99 8.87 0.01 -6.50
CA VAL A 99 8.17 -0.95 -7.37
C VAL A 99 8.96 -2.24 -7.54
N THR A 100 10.28 -2.14 -7.74
CA THR A 100 11.16 -3.31 -7.89
C THR A 100 11.21 -4.14 -6.62
N GLN A 101 11.34 -3.50 -5.45
CA GLN A 101 11.34 -4.19 -4.16
C GLN A 101 10.02 -4.93 -3.91
N ILE A 102 8.88 -4.30 -4.20
CA ILE A 102 7.56 -4.95 -4.11
C ILE A 102 7.49 -6.16 -5.04
N ARG A 103 7.94 -6.01 -6.29
CA ARG A 103 7.94 -7.11 -7.26
C ARG A 103 8.79 -8.29 -6.80
N LEU A 104 9.99 -8.03 -6.27
CA LEU A 104 10.87 -9.06 -5.72
C LEU A 104 10.25 -9.76 -4.50
N ALA A 105 9.64 -9.01 -3.58
CA ALA A 105 8.97 -9.57 -2.42
C ALA A 105 7.83 -10.52 -2.82
N ILE A 106 7.02 -10.14 -3.82
CA ILE A 106 5.97 -10.99 -4.37
C ILE A 106 6.56 -12.25 -5.02
N MET A 107 7.60 -12.12 -5.85
CA MET A 107 8.27 -13.25 -6.47
C MET A 107 8.81 -14.22 -5.43
N PHE A 108 9.45 -13.71 -4.38
CA PHE A 108 9.97 -14.52 -3.28
C PHE A 108 8.86 -15.26 -2.54
N ASN A 109 7.75 -14.57 -2.22
CA ASN A 109 6.59 -15.20 -1.58
C ASN A 109 5.99 -16.32 -2.43
N ILE A 110 5.92 -16.15 -3.75
CA ILE A 110 5.42 -17.19 -4.67
C ILE A 110 6.34 -18.43 -4.64
N VAL A 111 7.65 -18.22 -4.72
CA VAL A 111 8.62 -19.32 -4.68
C VAL A 111 8.50 -20.08 -3.36
N LYS A 112 8.44 -19.36 -2.25
CA LYS A 112 8.28 -19.95 -0.92
C LYS A 112 6.98 -20.74 -0.79
N ALA A 113 5.85 -20.19 -1.25
CA ALA A 113 4.56 -20.87 -1.20
C ALA A 113 4.56 -22.18 -2.01
N ARG A 114 5.24 -22.20 -3.16
CA ARG A 114 5.42 -23.42 -3.98
C ARG A 114 6.30 -24.44 -3.29
N GLU A 115 7.38 -24.00 -2.65
CA GLU A 115 8.25 -24.89 -1.87
C GLU A 115 7.47 -25.54 -0.71
N GLU A 116 6.70 -24.75 0.05
CA GLU A 116 5.83 -25.25 1.12
C GLU A 116 4.75 -26.22 0.59
N GLU A 117 4.25 -26.01 -0.63
CA GLU A 117 3.33 -26.94 -1.29
C GLU A 117 4.01 -28.27 -1.62
N VAL A 118 5.25 -28.24 -2.10
CA VAL A 118 6.05 -29.44 -2.34
C VAL A 118 6.28 -30.20 -1.03
N TRP A 119 6.68 -29.52 0.04
CA TRP A 119 6.85 -30.15 1.36
C TRP A 119 5.55 -30.77 1.88
N ARG A 120 4.40 -30.08 1.75
CA ARG A 120 3.07 -30.64 2.06
C ARG A 120 2.77 -31.88 1.23
N ASN A 121 3.02 -31.84 -0.08
CA ASN A 121 2.75 -32.96 -0.98
C ASN A 121 3.68 -34.16 -0.72
N VAL A 122 4.95 -33.92 -0.37
CA VAL A 122 5.89 -34.97 0.04
C VAL A 122 5.48 -35.57 1.37
N GLN A 123 4.97 -34.78 2.32
CA GLN A 123 4.43 -35.32 3.56
C GLN A 123 3.15 -36.14 3.33
N ILE A 124 2.25 -35.68 2.45
CA ILE A 124 1.04 -36.43 2.07
C ILE A 124 1.40 -37.73 1.33
N LYS A 125 2.38 -37.71 0.42
CA LYS A 125 2.84 -38.91 -0.31
C LYS A 125 3.72 -39.84 0.53
N GLY A 126 4.49 -39.30 1.48
CA GLY A 126 5.26 -40.07 2.46
C GLY A 126 4.37 -40.70 3.54
N THR A 127 3.16 -40.18 3.73
CA THR A 127 2.09 -40.72 4.58
C THR A 127 0.90 -41.21 3.74
N THR A 128 1.13 -41.76 2.53
CA THR A 128 0.07 -42.55 1.88
C THR A 128 -0.02 -43.88 2.61
N MET A 129 -0.69 -43.84 3.77
CA MET A 129 -0.98 -45.04 4.53
C MET A 129 -1.96 -45.88 3.74
N ALA A 130 -1.64 -47.16 3.58
CA ALA A 130 -2.45 -48.09 2.81
C ALA A 130 -3.92 -47.99 3.28
N PRO A 131 -4.87 -47.78 2.36
CA PRO A 131 -6.27 -47.67 2.74
C PRO A 131 -6.74 -49.00 3.32
N PHE A 132 -7.51 -48.94 4.40
CA PHE A 132 -8.18 -50.13 4.92
C PHE A 132 -9.24 -50.56 3.92
N SER A 133 -9.33 -51.85 3.63
CA SER A 133 -10.37 -52.41 2.76
C SER A 133 -10.87 -53.73 3.33
N LYS A 134 -12.19 -53.90 3.39
CA LYS A 134 -12.82 -55.13 3.86
C LYS A 134 -14.11 -55.41 3.07
N ILE A 135 -14.39 -56.69 2.82
CA ILE A 135 -15.70 -57.14 2.34
C ILE A 135 -16.69 -57.12 3.52
N VAL A 136 -17.80 -56.43 3.35
CA VAL A 136 -18.85 -56.28 4.36
C VAL A 136 -19.50 -57.63 4.64
N GLU A 137 -19.45 -58.05 5.89
CA GLU A 137 -20.18 -59.23 6.38
C GLU A 137 -21.56 -58.84 6.92
N LEU A 138 -22.44 -59.83 7.14
CA LEU A 138 -23.78 -59.57 7.67
C LEU A 138 -23.73 -58.86 9.05
N ALA A 139 -22.73 -59.18 9.87
CA ALA A 139 -22.50 -58.53 11.16
C ALA A 139 -22.07 -57.06 11.01
N ASP A 140 -21.33 -56.72 9.95
CA ASP A 140 -20.82 -55.37 9.72
C ASP A 140 -21.93 -54.36 9.42
N LEU A 141 -23.11 -54.81 8.98
CA LEU A 141 -24.28 -53.95 8.77
C LEU A 141 -24.77 -53.27 10.05
N ARG A 142 -24.44 -53.82 11.24
CA ARG A 142 -24.76 -53.22 12.54
C ARG A 142 -23.62 -52.37 13.09
N GLU A 143 -22.40 -52.90 13.02
CA GLU A 143 -21.17 -52.20 13.40
C GLU A 143 -20.00 -52.77 12.61
N LEU A 144 -19.16 -51.91 12.02
CA LEU A 144 -18.00 -52.38 11.27
C LEU A 144 -16.89 -52.77 12.23
N THR A 145 -16.51 -54.05 12.20
CA THR A 145 -15.34 -54.51 12.95
C THR A 145 -14.10 -54.46 12.06
N ILE A 146 -13.14 -53.65 12.49
CA ILE A 146 -11.85 -53.45 11.85
C ILE A 146 -10.82 -54.28 12.62
N THR A 147 -10.38 -55.38 12.01
CA THR A 147 -9.24 -56.17 12.45
C THR A 147 -7.99 -55.66 11.74
N CYS A 148 -7.26 -54.74 12.38
CA CYS A 148 -6.04 -54.20 11.80
C CYS A 148 -4.96 -54.05 12.87
N SER A 149 -3.73 -54.45 12.52
CA SER A 149 -2.53 -54.29 13.35
C SER A 149 -1.84 -52.94 13.15
N SER A 150 -2.31 -52.11 12.21
CA SER A 150 -1.71 -50.80 11.92
C SER A 150 -2.71 -49.76 11.39
N GLU A 151 -2.26 -48.51 11.36
CA GLU A 151 -2.94 -47.33 10.83
C GLU A 151 -3.60 -47.60 9.45
N PRO A 152 -4.76 -46.98 9.13
CA PRO A 152 -4.93 -45.52 9.18
C PRO A 152 -5.68 -44.94 10.39
N PHE A 153 -6.26 -45.76 11.27
CA PHE A 153 -7.20 -45.22 12.28
C PHE A 153 -6.50 -44.65 13.54
N PRO A 154 -7.15 -43.72 14.26
CA PRO A 154 -6.59 -43.09 15.46
C PRO A 154 -6.29 -44.09 16.58
N ASP A 155 -5.29 -43.77 17.41
CA ASP A 155 -4.98 -44.54 18.62
C ASP A 155 -6.04 -44.43 19.71
N ALA A 156 -5.95 -45.28 20.73
CA ALA A 156 -6.91 -45.38 21.82
C ALA A 156 -7.18 -44.07 22.58
N ALA A 157 -6.25 -43.12 22.56
CA ALA A 157 -6.42 -41.79 23.15
C ALA A 157 -7.47 -40.92 22.42
N ASN A 158 -7.79 -41.25 21.16
CA ASN A 158 -8.76 -40.53 20.31
C ASN A 158 -10.06 -41.34 20.12
N CYS A 159 -10.45 -42.14 21.11
CA CYS A 159 -11.74 -42.82 21.10
C CYS A 159 -12.90 -41.82 21.26
N GLY A 160 -14.08 -42.17 20.72
CA GLY A 160 -15.26 -41.31 20.77
C GLY A 160 -15.93 -41.23 19.41
N HIS A 161 -15.36 -40.43 18.52
CA HIS A 161 -16.00 -40.05 17.25
C HIS A 161 -14.99 -40.04 16.10
N LEU A 162 -15.36 -40.64 14.97
CA LEU A 162 -14.59 -40.62 13.73
C LEU A 162 -15.42 -39.91 12.65
N LYS A 163 -14.90 -38.76 12.20
CA LYS A 163 -15.51 -38.00 11.11
C LYS A 163 -14.99 -38.53 9.78
N VAL A 164 -15.93 -38.90 8.92
CA VAL A 164 -15.65 -39.52 7.63
C VAL A 164 -16.51 -38.88 6.56
N ILE A 165 -15.96 -38.69 5.36
CA ILE A 165 -16.66 -38.12 4.22
C ILE A 165 -16.79 -39.20 3.14
N ASP A 166 -17.99 -39.35 2.58
CA ASP A 166 -18.19 -40.29 1.46
C ASP A 166 -17.85 -39.68 0.09
N ASP A 167 -17.99 -40.48 -0.97
CA ASP A 167 -17.80 -40.07 -2.36
C ASP A 167 -18.72 -38.92 -2.81
N ARG A 168 -19.89 -38.80 -2.18
CA ARG A 168 -20.88 -37.73 -2.39
C ARG A 168 -20.61 -36.49 -1.54
N ARG A 169 -19.50 -36.47 -0.80
CA ARG A 169 -19.13 -35.41 0.14
C ARG A 169 -20.11 -35.23 1.29
N VAL A 170 -20.87 -36.26 1.65
CA VAL A 170 -21.71 -36.24 2.84
C VAL A 170 -20.84 -36.57 4.06
N PRO A 171 -20.83 -35.71 5.09
CA PRO A 171 -20.11 -35.99 6.32
C PRO A 171 -20.88 -36.99 7.19
N TRP A 172 -20.16 -37.93 7.75
CA TRP A 172 -20.63 -38.96 8.66
C TRP A 172 -19.83 -38.91 9.96
N ASP A 173 -20.51 -39.01 11.11
CA ASP A 173 -19.86 -39.04 12.42
C ASP A 173 -20.11 -40.40 13.08
N PHE A 174 -19.13 -41.31 12.96
CA PHE A 174 -19.25 -42.65 13.51
C PHE A 174 -18.73 -42.71 14.94
N GLU A 175 -19.45 -43.41 15.80
CA GLU A 175 -18.92 -43.77 17.11
C GLU A 175 -17.70 -44.69 16.91
N TYR A 176 -16.56 -44.29 17.43
CA TYR A 176 -15.31 -45.02 17.27
C TYR A 176 -14.83 -45.58 18.61
N ARG A 177 -14.69 -46.91 18.66
CA ARG A 177 -14.26 -47.63 19.86
C ARG A 177 -13.05 -48.50 19.56
N VAL A 178 -11.97 -48.32 20.34
CA VAL A 178 -10.83 -49.23 20.35
C VAL A 178 -11.07 -50.29 21.43
N LYS A 179 -11.29 -51.55 21.03
CA LYS A 179 -11.57 -52.65 21.97
C LYS A 179 -10.30 -53.28 22.51
N ASN A 180 -9.31 -53.48 21.65
CA ASN A 180 -7.95 -53.89 22.01
C ASN A 180 -6.97 -53.42 20.90
N ARG A 181 -5.67 -53.75 21.03
CA ARG A 181 -4.64 -53.30 20.08
C ARG A 181 -4.96 -53.59 18.61
N ASN A 182 -5.67 -54.68 18.31
CA ASN A 182 -5.92 -55.14 16.94
C ASN A 182 -7.40 -55.06 16.52
N ARG A 183 -8.28 -54.57 17.40
CA ARG A 183 -9.72 -54.57 17.17
C ARG A 183 -10.32 -53.21 17.46
N ARG A 184 -10.83 -52.61 16.39
CA ARG A 184 -11.49 -51.30 16.38
C ARG A 184 -12.91 -51.49 15.83
N VAL A 185 -13.85 -50.65 16.28
CA VAL A 185 -15.27 -50.77 15.91
C VAL A 185 -15.80 -49.39 15.54
N LEU A 186 -16.48 -49.31 14.38
CA LEU A 186 -17.29 -48.16 13.98
C LEU A 186 -18.77 -48.50 14.13
N SER A 187 -19.50 -47.65 14.84
CA SER A 187 -20.91 -47.86 15.13
C SER A 187 -21.66 -46.53 15.24
N GLY A 188 -22.86 -46.57 15.84
CA GLY A 188 -23.66 -45.38 16.14
C GLY A 188 -24.77 -45.14 15.10
N LYS A 189 -25.55 -44.09 15.34
CA LYS A 189 -26.74 -43.78 14.51
C LYS A 189 -26.37 -43.48 13.06
N ASP A 190 -25.28 -42.77 12.84
CA ASP A 190 -24.84 -42.37 11.51
C ASP A 190 -24.25 -43.55 10.72
N TRP A 191 -23.74 -44.59 11.39
CA TRP A 191 -23.40 -45.84 10.71
C TRP A 191 -24.64 -46.49 10.08
N GLY A 192 -25.73 -46.63 10.84
CA GLY A 192 -26.99 -47.17 10.32
C GLY A 192 -27.58 -46.33 9.17
N LYS A 193 -27.48 -45.00 9.26
CA LYS A 193 -27.87 -44.09 8.17
C LYS A 193 -26.97 -44.24 6.95
N PHE A 194 -25.66 -44.41 7.15
CA PHE A 194 -24.71 -44.63 6.06
C PHE A 194 -25.04 -45.92 5.30
N ILE A 195 -25.29 -47.02 6.01
CA ILE A 195 -25.68 -48.30 5.42
C ILE A 195 -26.96 -48.18 4.58
N THR A 196 -27.99 -47.52 5.11
CA THR A 196 -29.27 -47.35 4.41
C THR A 196 -29.17 -46.38 3.23
N THR A 197 -28.48 -45.25 3.40
CA THR A 197 -28.29 -44.21 2.37
C THR A 197 -27.45 -44.71 1.20
N ASN A 198 -26.36 -45.42 1.48
CA ASN A 198 -25.47 -45.98 0.47
C ASN A 198 -25.88 -47.37 -0.01
N LYS A 199 -27.02 -47.90 0.49
CA LYS A 199 -27.56 -49.23 0.16
C LYS A 199 -26.48 -50.32 0.28
N VAL A 200 -25.75 -50.29 1.38
CA VAL A 200 -24.65 -51.22 1.64
C VAL A 200 -25.22 -52.59 1.96
N GLN A 201 -24.70 -53.63 1.32
CA GLN A 201 -25.11 -55.02 1.50
C GLN A 201 -23.91 -55.90 1.84
N ALA A 202 -24.16 -57.05 2.44
CA ALA A 202 -23.13 -58.06 2.64
C ALA A 202 -22.57 -58.48 1.26
N GLY A 203 -21.25 -58.57 1.17
CA GLY A 203 -20.54 -58.81 -0.09
C GLY A 203 -20.04 -57.56 -0.80
N HIS A 204 -20.50 -56.34 -0.44
CA HIS A 204 -19.86 -55.11 -0.91
C HIS A 204 -18.49 -54.88 -0.27
N LYS A 205 -17.61 -54.15 -0.94
CA LYS A 205 -16.32 -53.73 -0.38
C LYS A 205 -16.41 -52.33 0.20
N VAL A 206 -15.99 -52.16 1.45
CA VAL A 206 -15.81 -50.85 2.10
C VAL A 206 -14.32 -50.53 2.16
N THR A 207 -13.97 -49.33 1.73
CA THR A 207 -12.61 -48.81 1.79
C THR A 207 -12.59 -47.54 2.62
N ILE A 208 -11.67 -47.44 3.58
CA ILE A 208 -11.46 -46.25 4.42
C ILE A 208 -10.03 -45.76 4.26
N GLU A 209 -9.89 -44.50 3.86
CA GLU A 209 -8.61 -43.83 3.66
C GLU A 209 -8.50 -42.63 4.60
N ARG A 210 -7.30 -42.38 5.13
CA ARG A 210 -7.04 -41.17 5.92
C ARG A 210 -6.56 -40.07 4.99
N LEU A 211 -7.32 -38.98 4.91
CA LEU A 211 -6.98 -37.81 4.09
C LEU A 211 -6.05 -36.84 4.83
N SER A 212 -6.23 -36.71 6.16
CA SER A 212 -5.43 -35.84 7.01
C SER A 212 -5.34 -36.40 8.43
N GLN A 213 -4.75 -35.66 9.38
CA GLN A 213 -4.67 -36.13 10.76
C GLN A 213 -6.03 -36.44 11.40
N THR A 214 -7.09 -35.77 10.97
CA THR A 214 -8.44 -35.85 11.58
C THR A 214 -9.56 -36.15 10.58
N GLU A 215 -9.24 -36.25 9.29
CA GLU A 215 -10.23 -36.40 8.22
C GLU A 215 -10.03 -37.72 7.48
N TYR A 216 -11.13 -38.43 7.27
CA TYR A 216 -11.17 -39.74 6.63
C TYR A 216 -12.16 -39.74 5.47
N LYS A 217 -11.89 -40.58 4.48
CA LYS A 217 -12.77 -40.87 3.36
C LYS A 217 -13.29 -42.30 3.47
N ILE A 218 -14.57 -42.52 3.19
CA ILE A 218 -15.15 -43.86 3.07
C ILE A 218 -15.79 -44.05 1.69
N GLU A 219 -15.51 -45.19 1.08
CA GLU A 219 -16.07 -45.57 -0.20
C GLU A 219 -16.69 -46.97 -0.13
N VAL A 220 -17.79 -47.16 -0.85
CA VAL A 220 -18.45 -48.47 -0.99
C VAL A 220 -18.39 -48.87 -2.45
N SER A 221 -17.68 -49.95 -2.74
CA SER A 221 -17.62 -50.56 -4.07
C SER A 221 -18.51 -51.80 -4.10
N ARG A 222 -19.30 -51.93 -5.16
CA ARG A 222 -20.05 -53.15 -5.45
C ARG A 222 -19.09 -54.12 -6.11
N THR A 223 -18.79 -55.19 -5.40
CA THR A 223 -17.96 -56.32 -5.87
C THR A 223 -18.81 -57.35 -6.58
#